data_AF-A0A174U889-F1
#
_entry.id   AF-A0A174U889-F1
#
_cell.length_a   1.000
_cell.length_b   1.000
_cell.length_c   1.000
_cell.angle_alpha   90.00
_cell.angle_beta   90.00
_cell.angle_gamma   90.00
#
_symmetry.space_group_name_H-M   'P 1'
#
loop_
_entity.id
_entity.type
_entity.pdbx_description
1 polymer ?
#
loop_
_entity_poly.entity_id
_entity_poly.type
_entity_poly.pdbx_seq_one_letter_code
_entity_poly.pdbx_strand_id
1 'polypeptide(L)'
;MVEERKDELGKEFLLKEEICMEELKRLEIQEVNFLIFTAKYFIDNKKYEQIDFNKKIKIFMDVLIDKIKESNELYIAYDKNTNYPYIDSFGKAWLFSKEEFAKNAEDYFIKQLIMLDMKKITSEEIMNVFYNCHLLGIEKLTVDNGQYYADISRDDILPPPDLSDVPEINIPVTNPKLQNAMVRFFQRLYSKNNYEGKERDLEKLEDKMLNEVIDAKYLLPMQLKGVDKEDQKKEGKLKLNKGAIMEFAALADNNNEEWAAAFTDWVEFEKAYDKNIWKGNIVTYDDLLSISKEMKGIVINYRGIPLRLSEQNKKIIEEYRKNRNDKDTKVKEEVIEKGTEITLGEPKEYPSEMIESIKKYMKKEKCIKKSYLRLMIKDNIQSYLIIVDIEGNKDELFRKIANVAANNSKGMFVDIVDVDGFEDTIKSIEPFYKKKRFGLFS
;
A
#
# COMPACT_ATOMS: atom_id res chain seq x y z
N MET A 1 -5.68 -38.26 -7.13
CA MET A 1 -7.02 -38.80 -6.85
C MET A 1 -7.48 -39.60 -8.06
N VAL A 2 -7.92 -40.84 -7.87
CA VAL A 2 -8.39 -41.73 -8.95
C VAL A 2 -9.77 -41.32 -9.45
N GLU A 3 -10.11 -41.69 -10.69
CA GLU A 3 -11.32 -41.21 -11.37
C GLU A 3 -12.61 -41.66 -10.69
N GLU A 4 -12.65 -42.88 -10.15
CA GLU A 4 -13.82 -43.40 -9.41
C GLU A 4 -14.18 -42.52 -8.21
N ARG A 5 -13.18 -42.04 -7.46
CA ARG A 5 -13.40 -41.15 -6.31
C ARG A 5 -13.91 -39.77 -6.74
N LYS A 6 -13.44 -39.26 -7.88
CA LYS A 6 -13.95 -37.99 -8.44
C LYS A 6 -15.43 -38.10 -8.80
N ASP A 7 -15.82 -39.20 -9.44
CA ASP A 7 -17.20 -39.45 -9.83
C ASP A 7 -18.12 -39.58 -8.61
N GLU A 8 -17.66 -40.25 -7.55
CA GLU A 8 -18.37 -40.34 -6.27
C GLU A 8 -18.59 -38.96 -5.66
N LEU A 9 -17.51 -38.18 -5.49
CA LEU A 9 -17.58 -36.82 -4.92
C LEU A 9 -18.46 -35.89 -5.76
N GLY A 10 -18.37 -35.99 -7.08
CA GLY A 10 -19.19 -35.18 -7.99
C GLY A 10 -20.68 -35.49 -7.87
N LYS A 11 -21.05 -36.77 -7.82
CA LYS A 11 -22.45 -37.18 -7.62
C LYS A 11 -22.97 -36.73 -6.26
N GLU A 12 -22.17 -36.92 -5.21
CA GLU A 12 -22.61 -36.66 -3.83
C GLU A 12 -22.72 -35.17 -3.52
N PHE A 13 -21.70 -34.37 -3.87
CA PHE A 13 -21.62 -32.98 -3.40
C PHE A 13 -21.96 -31.95 -4.46
N LEU A 14 -21.74 -32.25 -5.75
CA LEU A 14 -22.01 -31.29 -6.85
C LEU A 14 -23.42 -31.45 -7.43
N LEU A 15 -23.87 -32.68 -7.67
CA LEU A 15 -25.12 -32.94 -8.40
C LEU A 15 -26.36 -33.08 -7.52
N LYS A 16 -26.22 -33.48 -6.25
CA LYS A 16 -27.33 -33.46 -5.28
C LYS A 16 -27.70 -32.04 -4.88
N GLU A 17 -28.97 -31.80 -4.63
CA GLU A 17 -29.48 -30.50 -4.17
C GLU A 17 -28.99 -30.18 -2.74
N GLU A 18 -29.18 -31.12 -1.82
CA GLU A 18 -28.72 -31.03 -0.43
C GLU A 18 -27.31 -31.60 -0.27
N ILE A 19 -26.53 -30.97 0.62
CA ILE A 19 -25.17 -31.40 0.98
C ILE A 19 -25.18 -31.91 2.41
N CYS A 20 -24.76 -33.15 2.63
CA CYS A 20 -24.51 -33.67 3.97
C CYS A 20 -23.23 -33.03 4.54
N MET A 21 -23.39 -32.11 5.50
CA MET A 21 -22.26 -31.38 6.10
C MET A 21 -21.32 -32.29 6.88
N GLU A 22 -21.83 -33.36 7.49
CA GLU A 22 -21.01 -34.33 8.24
C GLU A 22 -20.08 -35.11 7.32
N GLU A 23 -20.56 -35.50 6.13
CA GLU A 23 -19.75 -36.17 5.12
C GLU A 23 -18.77 -35.20 4.46
N LEU A 24 -19.21 -33.98 4.15
CA LEU A 24 -18.35 -32.94 3.58
C LEU A 24 -17.15 -32.62 4.49
N LYS A 25 -17.38 -32.54 5.81
CA LYS A 25 -16.31 -32.28 6.80
C LYS A 25 -15.29 -33.42 6.91
N ARG A 26 -15.64 -34.65 6.51
CA ARG A 26 -14.73 -35.80 6.49
C ARG A 26 -13.81 -35.82 5.28
N LEU A 27 -14.08 -35.00 4.26
CA LEU A 27 -13.23 -34.95 3.06
C LEU A 27 -11.83 -34.42 3.37
N GLU A 28 -10.84 -34.83 2.58
CA GLU A 28 -9.50 -34.24 2.63
C GLU A 28 -9.51 -32.84 1.99
N ILE A 29 -8.56 -31.96 2.36
CA ILE A 29 -8.41 -30.62 1.74
C ILE A 29 -8.40 -30.73 0.21
N GLN A 30 -7.71 -31.74 -0.32
CA GLN A 30 -7.59 -31.93 -1.76
C GLN A 30 -8.90 -32.34 -2.45
N GLU A 31 -9.79 -33.04 -1.74
CA GLU A 31 -11.12 -33.38 -2.24
C GLU A 31 -12.02 -32.13 -2.23
N VAL A 32 -11.91 -31.29 -1.20
CA VAL A 32 -12.63 -30.00 -1.15
C VAL A 32 -12.15 -29.06 -2.27
N ASN A 33 -10.83 -28.97 -2.51
CA ASN A 33 -10.27 -28.23 -3.64
C ASN A 33 -10.80 -28.74 -4.98
N PHE A 34 -10.90 -30.07 -5.15
CA PHE A 34 -11.51 -30.67 -6.34
C PHE A 34 -12.97 -30.25 -6.53
N LEU A 35 -13.78 -30.22 -5.46
CA LEU A 35 -15.17 -29.78 -5.52
C LEU A 35 -15.28 -28.30 -5.92
N ILE A 36 -14.45 -27.43 -5.34
CA ILE A 36 -14.39 -26.00 -5.68
C ILE A 36 -14.00 -25.81 -7.14
N PHE A 37 -12.93 -26.48 -7.58
CA PHE A 37 -12.43 -26.43 -8.96
C PHE A 37 -13.50 -26.89 -9.96
N THR A 38 -14.14 -28.02 -9.69
CA THR A 38 -15.13 -28.61 -10.59
C THR A 38 -16.42 -27.77 -10.65
N ALA A 39 -16.86 -27.21 -9.52
CA ALA A 39 -17.99 -26.29 -9.50
C ALA A 39 -17.72 -25.03 -10.33
N LYS A 40 -16.52 -24.42 -10.22
CA LYS A 40 -16.12 -23.29 -11.07
C LYS A 40 -16.11 -23.68 -12.55
N TYR A 41 -15.54 -24.83 -12.89
CA TYR A 41 -15.57 -25.36 -14.25
C TYR A 41 -17.00 -25.53 -14.79
N PHE A 42 -17.95 -26.03 -13.98
CA PHE A 42 -19.35 -26.13 -14.40
C PHE A 42 -20.01 -24.78 -14.64
N ILE A 43 -19.72 -23.77 -13.82
CA ILE A 43 -20.17 -22.39 -14.05
C ILE A 43 -19.62 -21.86 -15.39
N ASP A 44 -18.31 -21.93 -15.58
CA ASP A 44 -17.63 -21.38 -16.75
C ASP A 44 -18.08 -22.04 -18.06
N ASN A 45 -18.46 -23.33 -17.99
CA ASN A 45 -18.90 -24.11 -19.14
C ASN A 45 -20.43 -24.26 -19.22
N LYS A 46 -21.19 -23.52 -18.40
CA LYS A 46 -22.66 -23.54 -18.37
C LYS A 46 -23.24 -24.96 -18.26
N LYS A 47 -22.64 -25.80 -17.42
CA LYS A 47 -23.11 -27.17 -17.15
C LYS A 47 -24.03 -27.16 -15.94
N TYR A 48 -25.11 -27.94 -16.01
CA TYR A 48 -26.11 -28.09 -14.94
C TYR A 48 -26.63 -26.73 -14.42
N GLU A 49 -27.05 -25.84 -15.32
CA GLU A 49 -27.49 -24.47 -15.01
C GLU A 49 -28.62 -24.38 -13.95
N GLN A 50 -29.34 -25.48 -13.72
CA GLN A 50 -30.34 -25.57 -12.65
C GLN A 50 -29.76 -25.62 -11.23
N ILE A 51 -28.45 -25.88 -11.08
CA ILE A 51 -27.77 -25.99 -9.79
C ILE A 51 -27.04 -24.68 -9.48
N ASP A 52 -27.29 -24.11 -8.31
CA ASP A 52 -26.56 -22.93 -7.81
C ASP A 52 -25.17 -23.33 -7.30
N PHE A 53 -24.20 -23.42 -8.21
CA PHE A 53 -22.82 -23.71 -7.87
C PHE A 53 -22.13 -22.59 -7.10
N ASN A 54 -22.59 -21.34 -7.17
CA ASN A 54 -21.99 -20.25 -6.37
C ASN A 54 -22.27 -20.47 -4.88
N LYS A 55 -23.51 -20.86 -4.54
CA LYS A 55 -23.87 -21.25 -3.18
C LYS A 55 -23.06 -22.46 -2.70
N LYS A 56 -22.88 -23.48 -3.55
CA LYS A 56 -22.07 -24.67 -3.20
C LYS A 56 -20.59 -24.32 -3.00
N ILE A 57 -20.00 -23.49 -3.87
CA ILE A 57 -18.61 -23.02 -3.73
C ILE A 57 -18.43 -22.33 -2.39
N LYS A 58 -19.37 -21.47 -1.97
CA LYS A 58 -19.30 -20.82 -0.65
C LYS A 58 -19.23 -21.85 0.49
N ILE A 59 -20.10 -22.86 0.48
CA ILE A 59 -20.11 -23.95 1.47
C ILE A 59 -18.77 -24.71 1.48
N PHE A 60 -18.23 -25.04 0.30
CA PHE A 60 -16.95 -25.74 0.18
C PHE A 60 -15.77 -24.88 0.66
N MET A 61 -15.79 -23.58 0.37
CA MET A 61 -14.80 -22.63 0.86
C MET A 61 -14.83 -22.54 2.38
N ASP A 62 -16.01 -22.44 3.00
CA ASP A 62 -16.15 -22.40 4.45
C ASP A 62 -15.53 -23.67 5.10
N VAL A 63 -15.80 -24.85 4.53
CA VAL A 63 -15.19 -26.12 5.01
C VAL A 63 -13.69 -26.17 4.77
N LEU A 64 -13.19 -25.65 3.64
CA LEU A 64 -11.75 -25.55 3.37
C LEU A 64 -11.05 -24.68 4.42
N ILE A 65 -11.64 -23.53 4.76
CA ILE A 65 -11.12 -22.62 5.77
C ILE A 65 -11.06 -23.29 7.15
N ASP A 66 -12.12 -23.97 7.56
CA ASP A 66 -12.15 -24.73 8.82
C ASP A 66 -11.05 -25.80 8.85
N LYS A 67 -10.89 -26.54 7.75
CA LYS A 67 -9.85 -27.57 7.63
C LYS A 67 -8.45 -27.04 7.73
N ILE A 68 -8.18 -25.87 7.15
CA ILE A 68 -6.87 -25.22 7.26
C ILE A 68 -6.60 -24.82 8.72
N LYS A 69 -7.60 -24.27 9.43
CA LYS A 69 -7.47 -23.90 10.86
C LYS A 69 -7.22 -25.11 11.76
N GLU A 70 -7.86 -26.24 11.46
CA GLU A 70 -7.82 -27.47 12.25
C GLU A 70 -6.70 -28.44 11.83
N SER A 71 -5.89 -28.07 10.84
CA SER A 71 -4.82 -28.94 10.34
C SER A 71 -3.76 -29.18 11.40
N ASN A 72 -3.27 -30.42 11.50
CA ASN A 72 -2.11 -30.73 12.36
C ASN A 72 -0.79 -30.31 11.72
N GLU A 73 -0.79 -30.22 10.40
CA GLU A 73 0.42 -30.04 9.60
C GLU A 73 0.06 -29.39 8.26
N LEU A 74 0.79 -28.32 7.92
CA LEU A 74 0.74 -27.65 6.63
C LEU A 74 2.17 -27.29 6.20
N TYR A 75 2.32 -26.80 4.97
CA TYR A 75 3.60 -26.34 4.45
C TYR A 75 3.43 -25.01 3.72
N ILE A 76 4.36 -24.07 3.89
CA ILE A 76 4.34 -22.76 3.21
C ILE A 76 5.63 -22.56 2.42
N ALA A 77 5.49 -22.05 1.18
CA ALA A 77 6.64 -21.73 0.36
C ALA A 77 7.30 -20.43 0.81
N TYR A 78 8.60 -20.48 1.06
CA TYR A 78 9.47 -19.32 1.28
C TYR A 78 10.44 -19.16 0.12
N ASP A 79 10.74 -17.93 -0.28
CA ASP A 79 11.81 -17.67 -1.23
C ASP A 79 13.18 -17.80 -0.53
N LYS A 80 14.07 -18.64 -1.08
CA LYS A 80 15.40 -18.89 -0.48
C LYS A 80 16.31 -17.65 -0.49
N ASN A 81 16.06 -16.67 -1.35
CA ASN A 81 16.91 -15.47 -1.45
C ASN A 81 16.57 -14.42 -0.40
N THR A 82 15.29 -14.28 -0.08
CA THR A 82 14.79 -13.31 0.90
C THR A 82 14.55 -13.93 2.28
N ASN A 83 14.25 -15.23 2.36
CA ASN A 83 13.78 -15.93 3.56
C ASN A 83 12.43 -15.42 4.09
N TYR A 84 11.58 -14.90 3.20
CA TYR A 84 10.17 -14.53 3.46
C TYR A 84 9.23 -15.44 2.68
N PRO A 85 7.93 -15.50 3.03
CA PRO A 85 6.94 -16.20 2.21
C PRO A 85 7.07 -15.79 0.74
N TYR A 86 7.12 -16.77 -0.15
CA TYR A 86 7.16 -16.52 -1.58
C TYR A 86 5.83 -15.89 -2.01
N ILE A 87 5.90 -14.79 -2.76
CA ILE A 87 4.72 -14.07 -3.27
C ILE A 87 4.73 -14.16 -4.81
N ASP A 88 3.70 -14.77 -5.40
CA ASP A 88 3.60 -14.91 -6.85
C ASP A 88 3.28 -13.57 -7.57
N SER A 89 3.21 -13.62 -8.90
CA SER A 89 2.91 -12.44 -9.72
C SER A 89 1.53 -11.82 -9.41
N PHE A 90 0.59 -12.60 -8.89
CA PHE A 90 -0.74 -12.17 -8.49
C PHE A 90 -0.82 -11.69 -7.04
N GLY A 91 0.31 -11.68 -6.32
CA GLY A 91 0.37 -11.23 -4.93
C GLY A 91 -0.05 -12.30 -3.92
N LYS A 92 -0.06 -13.58 -4.29
CA LYS A 92 -0.49 -14.68 -3.41
C LYS A 92 0.71 -15.43 -2.85
N ALA A 93 0.62 -15.83 -1.59
CA ALA A 93 1.53 -16.83 -1.03
C ALA A 93 1.02 -18.25 -1.31
N TRP A 94 1.88 -19.26 -1.18
CA TRP A 94 1.51 -20.65 -1.43
C TRP A 94 1.56 -21.49 -0.16
N LEU A 95 0.45 -22.19 0.09
CA LEU A 95 0.24 -23.09 1.21
C LEU A 95 -0.06 -24.50 0.65
N PHE A 96 0.41 -25.54 1.31
CA PHE A 96 0.22 -26.92 0.88
C PHE A 96 -0.27 -27.78 2.04
N SER A 97 -1.26 -28.61 1.76
CA SER A 97 -1.87 -29.53 2.72
C SER A 97 -1.05 -30.79 2.97
N LYS A 98 -0.11 -31.11 2.05
CA LYS A 98 0.75 -32.30 2.14
C LYS A 98 2.19 -31.99 1.77
N GLU A 99 3.12 -32.67 2.43
CA GLU A 99 4.56 -32.57 2.14
C GLU A 99 4.87 -32.95 0.68
N GLU A 100 4.22 -33.99 0.17
CA GLU A 100 4.37 -34.44 -1.22
C GLU A 100 4.02 -33.33 -2.21
N PHE A 101 2.95 -32.58 -1.97
CA PHE A 101 2.52 -31.48 -2.84
C PHE A 101 3.51 -30.31 -2.78
N ALA A 102 4.00 -29.99 -1.59
CA ALA A 102 5.02 -28.97 -1.40
C ALA A 102 6.33 -29.35 -2.14
N LYS A 103 6.80 -30.59 -2.00
CA LYS A 103 7.99 -31.11 -2.70
C LYS A 103 7.82 -31.08 -4.22
N ASN A 104 6.66 -31.53 -4.73
CA ASN A 104 6.36 -31.48 -6.16
C ASN A 104 6.40 -30.03 -6.70
N ALA A 105 5.90 -29.06 -5.94
CA ALA A 105 5.97 -27.65 -6.29
C ALA A 105 7.43 -27.14 -6.28
N GLU A 106 8.22 -27.48 -5.25
CA GLU A 106 9.65 -27.12 -5.18
C GLU A 106 10.42 -27.66 -6.41
N ASP A 107 10.25 -28.95 -6.74
CA ASP A 107 10.86 -29.62 -7.88
C ASP A 107 10.44 -29.04 -9.24
N TYR A 108 9.21 -28.53 -9.33
CA TYR A 108 8.71 -27.87 -10.53
C TYR A 108 9.34 -26.48 -10.70
N PHE A 109 9.36 -25.68 -9.63
CA PHE A 109 9.77 -24.27 -9.70
C PHE A 109 11.29 -24.07 -9.69
N ILE A 110 12.06 -25.02 -9.14
CA ILE A 110 13.53 -24.98 -9.25
C ILE A 110 14.00 -25.06 -10.70
N LYS A 111 13.26 -25.76 -11.58
CA LYS A 111 13.53 -25.83 -13.03
C LYS A 111 13.33 -24.47 -13.72
N GLN A 112 12.54 -23.59 -13.10
CA GLN A 112 12.32 -22.20 -13.54
C GLN A 112 13.24 -21.21 -12.81
N LEU A 113 14.27 -21.70 -12.09
CA LEU A 113 15.18 -20.89 -11.29
C LEU A 113 14.49 -20.09 -10.16
N ILE A 114 13.33 -20.57 -9.71
CA ILE A 114 12.64 -20.07 -8.53
C ILE A 114 13.01 -21.00 -7.37
N MET A 115 13.82 -20.49 -6.45
CA MET A 115 14.41 -21.26 -5.36
C MET A 115 13.50 -21.16 -4.13
N LEU A 116 12.73 -22.21 -3.87
CA LEU A 116 11.79 -22.25 -2.74
C LEU A 116 12.31 -23.10 -1.61
N ASP A 117 11.93 -22.76 -0.38
CA ASP A 117 12.08 -23.56 0.83
C ASP A 117 10.69 -23.86 1.39
N MET A 118 10.32 -25.13 1.49
CA MET A 118 9.00 -25.55 1.94
C MET A 118 9.00 -25.74 3.46
N LYS A 119 8.57 -24.71 4.19
CA LYS A 119 8.58 -24.71 5.65
C LYS A 119 7.35 -25.45 6.18
N LYS A 120 7.58 -26.48 6.98
CA LYS A 120 6.54 -27.17 7.74
C LYS A 120 5.94 -26.21 8.79
N ILE A 121 4.63 -26.28 8.96
CA ILE A 121 3.83 -25.53 9.92
C ILE A 121 3.10 -26.55 10.79
N THR A 122 3.30 -26.47 12.10
CA THR A 122 2.55 -27.25 13.09
C THR A 122 1.22 -26.57 13.43
N SER A 123 0.27 -27.30 14.01
CA SER A 123 -1.04 -26.76 14.42
C SER A 123 -0.93 -25.48 15.27
N GLU A 124 0.03 -25.42 16.20
CA GLU A 124 0.27 -24.26 17.07
C GLU A 124 0.76 -23.02 16.30
N GLU A 125 1.40 -23.22 15.15
CA GLU A 125 1.98 -22.15 14.33
C GLU A 125 1.01 -21.61 13.27
N ILE A 126 -0.08 -22.33 12.95
CA ILE A 126 -0.99 -22.00 11.84
C ILE A 126 -1.50 -20.56 11.96
N MET A 127 -2.05 -20.19 13.12
CA MET A 127 -2.58 -18.83 13.30
C MET A 127 -1.47 -17.76 13.24
N ASN A 128 -0.26 -18.09 13.70
CA ASN A 128 0.88 -17.19 13.61
C ASN A 128 1.35 -16.98 12.16
N VAL A 129 1.23 -17.99 11.29
CA VAL A 129 1.52 -17.84 9.86
C VAL A 129 0.57 -16.82 9.22
N PHE A 130 -0.74 -16.90 9.50
CA PHE A 130 -1.71 -15.94 8.96
C PHE A 130 -1.55 -14.53 9.57
N TYR A 131 -1.13 -14.44 10.83
CA TYR A 131 -0.73 -13.18 11.44
C TYR A 131 0.51 -12.58 10.76
N ASN A 132 1.52 -13.37 10.47
CA ASN A 132 2.70 -12.92 9.74
C ASN A 132 2.33 -12.49 8.30
N CYS A 133 1.44 -13.21 7.61
CA CYS A 133 0.91 -12.79 6.32
C CYS A 133 0.22 -11.42 6.40
N HIS A 134 -0.51 -11.12 7.48
CA HIS A 134 -1.11 -9.81 7.71
C HIS A 134 -0.04 -8.71 7.80
N LEU A 135 0.99 -8.91 8.62
CA LEU A 135 2.10 -7.97 8.77
C LEU A 135 2.90 -7.75 7.48
N LEU A 136 2.93 -8.75 6.60
CA LEU A 136 3.57 -8.70 5.29
C LEU A 136 2.65 -8.21 4.15
N GLY A 137 1.41 -7.81 4.47
CA GLY A 137 0.44 -7.35 3.48
C GLY A 137 0.04 -8.41 2.44
N ILE A 138 0.11 -9.70 2.79
CA ILE A 138 -0.30 -10.81 1.92
C ILE A 138 -1.78 -11.06 2.12
N GLU A 139 -2.60 -10.68 1.14
CA GLU A 139 -4.07 -10.77 1.26
C GLU A 139 -4.64 -12.16 0.92
N LYS A 140 -3.95 -12.92 0.05
CA LYS A 140 -4.46 -14.17 -0.50
C LYS A 140 -3.40 -15.27 -0.48
N LEU A 141 -3.87 -16.51 -0.34
CA LEU A 141 -3.02 -17.69 -0.43
C LEU A 141 -3.62 -18.70 -1.42
N THR A 142 -2.77 -19.32 -2.22
CA THR A 142 -3.12 -20.47 -3.06
C THR A 142 -2.83 -21.74 -2.28
N VAL A 143 -3.85 -22.57 -2.07
CA VAL A 143 -3.74 -23.87 -1.39
C VAL A 143 -3.52 -24.97 -2.43
N ASP A 144 -2.48 -25.79 -2.26
CA ASP A 144 -2.12 -26.94 -3.11
C ASP A 144 -1.84 -26.57 -4.59
N ASN A 145 -1.09 -25.49 -4.80
CA ASN A 145 -0.66 -25.08 -6.13
C ASN A 145 0.04 -26.24 -6.89
N GLY A 146 -0.31 -26.44 -8.16
CA GLY A 146 0.15 -27.57 -8.97
C GLY A 146 -0.69 -28.85 -8.83
N GLN A 147 -1.73 -28.83 -7.99
CA GLN A 147 -2.78 -29.85 -7.92
C GLN A 147 -4.16 -29.23 -8.20
N TYR A 148 -5.26 -29.86 -7.77
CA TYR A 148 -6.51 -29.10 -7.57
C TYR A 148 -6.26 -28.06 -6.47
N TYR A 149 -6.37 -26.79 -6.82
CA TYR A 149 -6.05 -25.68 -5.93
C TYR A 149 -7.27 -24.80 -5.67
N ALA A 150 -7.22 -24.07 -4.56
CA ALA A 150 -8.17 -23.02 -4.25
C ALA A 150 -7.43 -21.78 -3.71
N ASP A 151 -7.93 -20.60 -4.08
CA ASP A 151 -7.47 -19.35 -3.49
C ASP A 151 -8.33 -19.02 -2.27
N ILE A 152 -7.69 -18.74 -1.15
CA ILE A 152 -8.34 -18.30 0.09
C ILE A 152 -7.97 -16.85 0.40
N SER A 153 -8.87 -16.11 1.04
CA SER A 153 -8.54 -14.84 1.66
C SER A 153 -7.87 -15.09 3.02
N ARG A 154 -6.80 -14.36 3.32
CA ARG A 154 -6.19 -14.37 4.65
C ARG A 154 -7.20 -13.95 5.72
N ASP A 155 -8.06 -12.99 5.38
CA ASP A 155 -9.05 -12.39 6.28
C ASP A 155 -10.18 -13.36 6.66
N ASP A 156 -10.45 -14.38 5.82
CA ASP A 156 -11.43 -15.44 6.16
C ASP A 156 -10.90 -16.36 7.28
N ILE A 157 -9.57 -16.40 7.45
CA ILE A 157 -8.90 -17.16 8.51
C ILE A 157 -8.67 -16.29 9.74
N LEU A 158 -8.07 -15.12 9.52
CA LEU A 158 -7.72 -14.16 10.54
C LEU A 158 -8.18 -12.76 10.12
N PRO A 159 -9.41 -12.35 10.46
CA PRO A 159 -9.89 -11.00 10.20
C PRO A 159 -8.95 -9.96 10.84
N PRO A 160 -8.80 -8.76 10.25
CA PRO A 160 -8.06 -7.68 10.88
C PRO A 160 -8.70 -7.33 12.24
N PRO A 161 -7.89 -6.97 13.25
CA PRO A 161 -8.43 -6.53 14.53
C PRO A 161 -9.26 -5.26 14.35
N ASP A 162 -10.37 -5.15 15.09
CA ASP A 162 -11.11 -3.89 15.17
C ASP A 162 -10.33 -2.92 16.08
N LEU A 163 -9.87 -1.82 15.48
CA LEU A 163 -9.08 -0.79 16.15
C LEU A 163 -9.86 0.51 16.35
N SER A 164 -11.17 0.52 16.07
CA SER A 164 -12.00 1.73 16.09
C SER A 164 -11.98 2.46 17.44
N ASP A 165 -11.88 1.69 18.53
CA ASP A 165 -11.84 2.20 19.91
C ASP A 165 -10.42 2.25 20.51
N VAL A 166 -9.39 1.88 19.76
CA VAL A 166 -8.00 1.88 20.22
C VAL A 166 -7.39 3.26 19.98
N PRO A 167 -6.91 3.96 21.02
CA PRO A 167 -6.22 5.24 20.83
C PRO A 167 -5.02 5.09 19.89
N GLU A 168 -4.79 6.03 18.98
CA GLU A 168 -3.71 5.95 17.96
C GLU A 168 -2.34 5.62 18.58
N ILE A 169 -2.05 6.17 19.75
CA ILE A 169 -0.78 5.92 20.48
C ILE A 169 -0.59 4.46 20.93
N ASN A 170 -1.68 3.70 21.06
CA ASN A 170 -1.68 2.30 21.46
C ASN A 170 -1.78 1.36 20.25
N ILE A 171 -1.98 1.88 19.04
CA ILE A 171 -1.99 1.08 17.82
C ILE A 171 -0.53 0.73 17.49
N PRO A 172 -0.16 -0.58 17.44
CA PRO A 172 1.19 -0.97 17.08
C PRO A 172 1.57 -0.47 15.68
N VAL A 173 2.80 0.02 15.53
CA VAL A 173 3.32 0.39 14.21
C VAL A 173 3.46 -0.87 13.36
N THR A 174 2.79 -0.86 12.21
CA THR A 174 2.91 -1.87 11.17
C THR A 174 2.94 -1.18 9.82
N ASN A 175 3.73 -1.68 8.88
CA ASN A 175 3.74 -1.18 7.50
C ASN A 175 3.53 -2.32 6.49
N PRO A 176 2.34 -2.95 6.45
CA PRO A 176 2.10 -4.13 5.61
C PRO A 176 2.29 -3.86 4.12
N LYS A 177 1.96 -2.66 3.64
CA LYS A 177 2.20 -2.25 2.25
C LYS A 177 3.69 -2.14 1.92
N LEU A 178 4.47 -1.49 2.79
CA LEU A 178 5.92 -1.37 2.63
C LEU A 178 6.59 -2.75 2.69
N GLN A 179 6.24 -3.57 3.68
CA GLN A 179 6.75 -4.94 3.80
C GLN A 179 6.44 -5.76 2.53
N ASN A 180 5.20 -5.71 2.03
CA ASN A 180 4.83 -6.38 0.80
C ASN A 180 5.66 -5.88 -0.40
N ALA A 181 5.80 -4.57 -0.54
CA ALA A 181 6.55 -3.96 -1.63
C ALA A 181 8.05 -4.35 -1.59
N MET A 182 8.65 -4.34 -0.39
CA MET A 182 10.03 -4.78 -0.18
C MET A 182 10.20 -6.26 -0.51
N VAL A 183 9.38 -7.16 0.05
CA VAL A 183 9.46 -8.60 -0.21
C VAL A 183 9.36 -8.87 -1.71
N ARG A 184 8.37 -8.29 -2.40
CA ARG A 184 8.19 -8.51 -3.83
C ARG A 184 9.33 -7.94 -4.68
N PHE A 185 9.80 -6.73 -4.37
CA PHE A 185 10.94 -6.12 -5.08
C PHE A 185 12.20 -6.96 -4.93
N PHE A 186 12.60 -7.29 -3.69
CA PHE A 186 13.84 -8.04 -3.44
C PHE A 186 13.74 -9.50 -3.89
N GLN A 187 12.58 -10.16 -3.75
CA GLN A 187 12.35 -11.48 -4.33
C GLN A 187 12.57 -11.46 -5.85
N ARG A 188 12.09 -10.42 -6.54
CA ARG A 188 12.31 -10.30 -7.99
C ARG A 188 13.75 -9.96 -8.33
N LEU A 189 14.37 -9.04 -7.59
CA LEU A 189 15.73 -8.55 -7.81
C LEU A 189 16.74 -9.69 -7.68
N TYR A 190 16.58 -10.53 -6.65
CA TYR A 190 17.49 -11.65 -6.39
C TYR A 190 17.15 -12.92 -7.17
N SER A 191 15.96 -13.00 -7.77
CA SER A 191 15.59 -14.14 -8.60
C SER A 191 16.52 -14.30 -9.80
N LYS A 192 17.00 -15.53 -10.02
CA LYS A 192 17.77 -15.91 -11.21
C LYS A 192 16.89 -16.18 -12.43
N ASN A 193 15.57 -16.30 -12.22
CA ASN A 193 14.63 -16.42 -13.33
C ASN A 193 14.69 -15.14 -14.18
N ASN A 194 14.99 -15.29 -15.46
CA ASN A 194 15.08 -14.18 -16.40
C ASN A 194 14.07 -14.41 -17.53
N TYR A 195 13.02 -13.60 -17.52
CA TYR A 195 11.93 -13.66 -18.47
C TYR A 195 11.70 -12.28 -19.10
N GLU A 196 11.05 -12.25 -20.25
CA GLU A 196 10.78 -11.01 -20.98
C GLU A 196 9.93 -10.04 -20.15
N GLY A 197 10.41 -8.80 -19.97
CA GLY A 197 9.72 -7.78 -19.18
C GLY A 197 10.10 -7.74 -17.69
N LYS A 198 11.04 -8.57 -17.23
CA LYS A 198 11.55 -8.54 -15.85
C LYS A 198 11.97 -7.15 -15.37
N GLU A 199 12.70 -6.40 -16.18
CA GLU A 199 13.16 -5.04 -15.83
C GLU A 199 11.97 -4.08 -15.63
N ARG A 200 10.99 -4.10 -16.53
CA ARG A 200 9.77 -3.29 -16.39
C ARG A 200 8.98 -3.66 -15.13
N ASP A 201 8.95 -4.94 -14.76
CA ASP A 201 8.32 -5.35 -13.53
C ASP A 201 9.10 -4.91 -12.29
N LEU A 202 10.44 -4.94 -12.35
CA LEU A 202 11.31 -4.41 -11.30
C LEU A 202 11.07 -2.92 -11.09
N GLU A 203 11.02 -2.13 -12.15
CA GLU A 203 10.69 -0.70 -12.10
C GLU A 203 9.35 -0.46 -11.39
N LYS A 204 8.30 -1.22 -11.73
CA LYS A 204 6.98 -1.11 -11.07
C LYS A 204 7.01 -1.49 -9.60
N LEU A 205 7.81 -2.50 -9.23
CA LEU A 205 7.95 -2.94 -7.84
C LEU A 205 8.78 -1.94 -7.04
N GLU A 206 9.82 -1.37 -7.63
CA GLU A 206 10.62 -0.30 -7.07
C GLU A 206 9.76 0.94 -6.83
N ASP A 207 8.98 1.39 -7.81
CA ASP A 207 8.04 2.51 -7.67
C ASP A 207 7.09 2.32 -6.49
N LYS A 208 6.53 1.12 -6.32
CA LYS A 208 5.67 0.80 -5.17
C LYS A 208 6.45 0.86 -3.86
N MET A 209 7.65 0.27 -3.82
CA MET A 209 8.49 0.30 -2.63
C MET A 209 8.86 1.74 -2.24
N LEU A 210 9.29 2.58 -3.18
CA LEU A 210 9.67 3.97 -2.94
C LEU A 210 8.48 4.81 -2.43
N ASN A 211 7.28 4.62 -2.98
CA ASN A 211 6.06 5.25 -2.46
C ASN A 211 5.84 4.92 -0.99
N GLU A 212 5.86 3.63 -0.65
CA GLU A 212 5.58 3.17 0.71
C GLU A 212 6.71 3.55 1.68
N VAL A 213 7.97 3.68 1.23
CA VAL A 213 9.09 4.15 2.07
C VAL A 213 8.84 5.58 2.57
N ILE A 214 8.32 6.45 1.71
CA ILE A 214 8.05 7.86 2.03
C ILE A 214 6.88 8.01 3.00
N ASP A 215 5.84 7.18 2.85
CA ASP A 215 4.59 7.29 3.62
C ASP A 215 4.64 6.53 4.96
N ALA A 216 5.58 5.61 5.12
CA ALA A 216 5.69 4.76 6.30
C ALA A 216 6.05 5.51 7.59
N LYS A 217 5.59 4.96 8.71
CA LYS A 217 6.05 5.31 10.06
C LYS A 217 6.96 4.18 10.55
N TYR A 218 8.11 4.50 11.11
CA TYR A 218 9.11 3.53 11.54
C TYR A 218 9.26 3.50 13.06
N LEU A 219 9.70 2.36 13.58
CA LEU A 219 10.22 2.24 14.93
C LEU A 219 11.72 2.50 14.91
N LEU A 220 12.15 3.52 15.64
CA LEU A 220 13.55 3.85 15.87
C LEU A 220 13.93 3.44 17.29
N PRO A 221 14.90 2.52 17.49
CA PRO A 221 15.29 2.09 18.82
C PRO A 221 15.89 3.24 19.61
N MET A 222 15.39 3.42 20.84
CA MET A 222 15.74 4.52 21.72
C MET A 222 15.92 4.04 23.17
N GLN A 223 16.86 4.67 23.87
CA GLN A 223 16.99 4.64 25.32
C GLN A 223 16.81 6.04 25.90
N LEU A 224 16.22 6.11 27.09
CA LEU A 224 16.05 7.34 27.85
C LEU A 224 16.99 7.33 29.05
N LYS A 225 17.87 8.32 29.13
CA LYS A 225 18.71 8.58 30.31
C LYS A 225 18.18 9.78 31.09
N GLY A 226 18.31 9.73 32.41
CA GLY A 226 17.90 10.84 33.29
C GLY A 226 16.39 10.97 33.53
N VAL A 227 15.64 9.88 33.38
CA VAL A 227 14.20 9.81 33.68
C VAL A 227 13.95 8.78 34.77
N ASP A 228 13.15 9.13 35.79
CA ASP A 228 12.82 8.23 36.90
C ASP A 228 12.09 6.98 36.40
N LYS A 229 12.48 5.81 36.92
CA LYS A 229 11.90 4.51 36.51
C LYS A 229 10.39 4.41 36.78
N GLU A 230 9.84 5.22 37.68
CA GLU A 230 8.40 5.26 37.96
C GLU A 230 7.60 6.00 36.88
N ASP A 231 8.16 7.05 36.26
CA ASP A 231 7.52 7.79 35.16
C ASP A 231 7.55 7.02 33.84
N GLN A 232 8.45 6.04 33.71
CA GLN A 232 8.54 5.13 32.55
C GLN A 232 7.44 4.04 32.55
N LYS A 233 6.68 3.87 33.65
CA LYS A 233 5.64 2.84 33.77
C LYS A 233 4.24 3.28 33.32
N LYS A 234 4.03 4.57 33.01
CA LYS A 234 2.73 5.08 32.54
C LYS A 234 2.66 4.99 31.02
N GLU A 235 1.80 4.12 30.50
CA GLU A 235 1.57 4.00 29.06
C GLU A 235 1.12 5.34 28.45
N GLY A 236 1.81 5.75 27.38
CA GLY A 236 1.42 6.86 26.52
C GLY A 236 1.84 8.28 26.94
N LYS A 237 2.36 8.51 28.17
CA LYS A 237 2.84 9.85 28.59
C LYS A 237 4.05 9.78 29.52
N LEU A 238 5.23 10.09 28.99
CA LEU A 238 6.48 10.26 29.73
C LEU A 238 6.72 11.76 29.99
N LYS A 239 6.77 12.16 31.27
CA LYS A 239 7.22 13.51 31.64
C LYS A 239 8.74 13.55 31.57
N LEU A 240 9.29 14.27 30.60
CA LEU A 240 10.72 14.52 30.51
C LEU A 240 11.12 15.62 31.49
N ASN A 241 11.97 15.29 32.45
CA ASN A 241 12.55 16.28 33.37
C ASN A 241 13.66 17.09 32.66
N LYS A 242 13.97 18.29 33.17
CA LYS A 242 15.12 19.08 32.69
C LYS A 242 16.40 18.23 32.80
N GLY A 243 17.00 17.87 31.67
CA GLY A 243 18.20 17.04 31.59
C GLY A 243 18.01 15.61 31.08
N ALA A 244 16.79 15.21 30.69
CA ALA A 244 16.56 13.92 30.03
C ALA A 244 17.27 13.88 28.66
N ILE A 245 17.97 12.78 28.38
CA ILE A 245 18.69 12.55 27.11
C ILE A 245 18.02 11.38 26.40
N MET A 246 17.61 11.59 25.14
CA MET A 246 17.18 10.53 24.23
C MET A 246 18.38 10.07 23.42
N GLU A 247 18.72 8.80 23.54
CA GLU A 247 19.79 8.17 22.75
C GLU A 247 19.15 7.19 21.77
N PHE A 248 19.46 7.35 20.48
CA PHE A 248 19.03 6.44 19.43
C PHE A 248 20.11 5.40 19.16
N ALA A 249 19.69 4.18 18.80
CA ALA A 249 20.65 3.16 18.40
C ALA A 249 21.33 3.53 17.07
N ALA A 250 22.65 3.41 17.05
CA ALA A 250 23.47 3.49 15.85
C ALA A 250 24.10 2.13 15.56
N LEU A 251 24.15 1.75 14.29
CA LEU A 251 24.92 0.61 13.79
C LEU A 251 26.27 1.13 13.30
N ALA A 252 27.36 0.44 13.63
CA ALA A 252 28.67 0.72 13.05
C ALA A 252 28.93 -0.24 11.89
N ASP A 253 29.40 0.27 10.76
CA ASP A 253 29.92 -0.56 9.68
C ASP A 253 31.40 -0.92 9.87
N ASN A 254 31.99 -1.63 8.90
CA ASN A 254 33.38 -2.07 8.97
C ASN A 254 34.41 -0.92 9.01
N ASN A 255 34.00 0.30 8.65
CA ASN A 255 34.82 1.50 8.69
C ASN A 255 34.56 2.34 9.96
N ASN A 256 33.78 1.81 10.92
CA ASN A 256 33.25 2.54 12.08
C ASN A 256 32.37 3.74 11.69
N GLU A 257 31.80 3.77 10.49
CA GLU A 257 30.81 4.79 10.13
C GLU A 257 29.47 4.41 10.75
N GLU A 258 28.77 5.39 11.33
CA GLU A 258 27.51 5.18 12.02
C GLU A 258 26.31 5.23 11.05
N TRP A 259 25.33 4.35 11.28
CA TRP A 259 24.09 4.26 10.52
C TRP A 259 22.89 4.19 11.48
N ALA A 260 21.82 4.91 11.18
CA ALA A 260 20.58 4.80 11.96
C ALA A 260 19.89 3.46 11.68
N ALA A 261 19.42 2.76 12.72
CA ALA A 261 18.61 1.55 12.58
C ALA A 261 17.12 1.89 12.66
N ALA A 262 16.33 1.53 11.64
CA ALA A 262 14.88 1.75 11.63
C ALA A 262 14.14 0.43 11.33
N PHE A 263 12.92 0.29 11.82
CA PHE A 263 12.13 -0.92 11.67
C PHE A 263 10.71 -0.61 11.22
N THR A 264 10.18 -1.45 10.33
CA THR A 264 8.80 -1.32 9.81
C THR A 264 7.73 -1.77 10.79
N ASP A 265 8.10 -2.55 11.80
CA ASP A 265 7.18 -3.12 12.77
C ASP A 265 7.95 -3.73 13.94
N TRP A 266 7.22 -4.15 14.96
CA TRP A 266 7.80 -4.77 16.16
C TRP A 266 8.44 -6.15 15.89
N VAL A 267 7.98 -6.90 14.89
CA VAL A 267 8.57 -8.20 14.56
C VAL A 267 9.98 -8.01 14.01
N GLU A 268 10.20 -7.05 13.12
CA GLU A 268 11.54 -6.70 12.62
C GLU A 268 12.42 -6.08 13.72
N PHE A 269 11.84 -5.25 14.60
CA PHE A 269 12.53 -4.68 15.73
C PHE A 269 13.08 -5.75 16.67
N GLU A 270 12.25 -6.73 17.06
CA GLU A 270 12.60 -7.78 18.03
C GLU A 270 13.64 -8.78 17.49
N LYS A 271 13.87 -8.85 16.17
CA LYS A 271 15.02 -9.59 15.60
C LYS A 271 16.37 -8.97 15.96
N ALA A 272 16.38 -7.69 16.32
CA ALA A 272 17.59 -6.90 16.54
C ALA A 272 17.76 -6.42 17.98
N TYR A 273 16.66 -6.03 18.63
CA TYR A 273 16.66 -5.38 19.95
C TYR A 273 15.65 -6.04 20.87
N ASP A 274 16.01 -6.24 22.13
CA ASP A 274 15.07 -6.66 23.18
C ASP A 274 14.14 -5.49 23.54
N LYS A 275 12.84 -5.62 23.26
CA LYS A 275 11.81 -4.61 23.54
C LYS A 275 11.65 -4.25 25.04
N ASN A 276 12.16 -5.09 25.94
CA ASN A 276 12.19 -4.80 27.37
C ASN A 276 13.33 -3.84 27.74
N ILE A 277 14.40 -3.81 26.93
CA ILE A 277 15.58 -2.96 27.11
C ILE A 277 15.47 -1.69 26.27
N TRP A 278 15.07 -1.83 25.01
CA TRP A 278 14.96 -0.75 24.04
C TRP A 278 13.50 -0.36 23.83
N LYS A 279 13.25 0.94 23.72
CA LYS A 279 11.92 1.46 23.33
C LYS A 279 11.92 1.78 21.84
N GLY A 280 10.75 1.68 21.21
CA GLY A 280 10.56 2.09 19.81
C GLY A 280 9.97 3.48 19.77
N ASN A 281 10.74 4.47 19.30
CA ASN A 281 10.21 5.79 18.99
C ASN A 281 9.56 5.76 17.60
N ILE A 282 8.33 6.25 17.46
CA ILE A 282 7.63 6.30 16.18
C ILE A 282 8.11 7.53 15.41
N VAL A 283 8.69 7.33 14.24
CA VAL A 283 9.30 8.39 13.43
C VAL A 283 8.83 8.30 11.97
N THR A 284 8.69 9.43 11.31
CA THR A 284 8.40 9.49 9.87
C THR A 284 9.68 9.37 9.03
N TYR A 285 9.53 9.28 7.71
CA TYR A 285 10.67 9.35 6.79
C TYR A 285 11.50 10.65 6.97
N ASP A 286 10.84 11.81 7.14
CA ASP A 286 11.52 13.10 7.32
C ASP A 286 12.28 13.18 8.65
N ASP A 287 11.74 12.57 9.71
CA ASP A 287 12.42 12.44 11.00
C ASP A 287 13.67 11.58 10.86
N LEU A 288 13.60 10.45 10.14
CA LEU A 288 14.75 9.60 9.89
C LEU A 288 15.86 10.34 9.12
N LEU A 289 15.50 11.13 8.11
CA LEU A 289 16.46 11.98 7.39
C LEU A 289 17.11 13.01 8.32
N SER A 290 16.33 13.62 9.20
CA SER A 290 16.82 14.61 10.16
C SER A 290 17.76 14.01 11.20
N ILE A 291 17.41 12.84 11.74
CA ILE A 291 18.20 12.11 12.75
C ILE A 291 19.50 11.57 12.16
N SER A 292 19.46 11.08 10.92
CA SER A 292 20.63 10.49 10.25
C SER A 292 21.53 11.52 9.54
N LYS A 293 21.33 12.82 9.75
CA LYS A 293 22.02 13.89 9.03
C LYS A 293 23.55 13.87 9.20
N GLU A 294 24.01 13.55 10.41
CA GLU A 294 25.44 13.44 10.74
C GLU A 294 25.93 11.98 10.69
N MET A 295 25.09 11.07 10.20
CA MET A 295 25.38 9.63 10.06
C MET A 295 25.59 9.30 8.57
N LYS A 296 26.13 8.11 8.27
CA LYS A 296 26.34 7.66 6.89
C LYS A 296 25.04 7.38 6.14
N GLY A 297 23.98 7.04 6.87
CA GLY A 297 22.68 6.72 6.31
C GLY A 297 21.75 6.05 7.30
N ILE A 298 20.71 5.42 6.76
CA ILE A 298 19.74 4.64 7.52
C ILE A 298 19.75 3.21 6.98
N VAL A 299 19.57 2.21 7.85
CA VAL A 299 19.28 0.84 7.45
C VAL A 299 17.94 0.43 8.05
N ILE A 300 16.96 0.20 7.17
CA ILE A 300 15.63 -0.32 7.56
C ILE A 300 15.72 -1.85 7.60
N ASN A 301 15.19 -2.47 8.67
CA ASN A 301 15.09 -3.91 8.87
C ASN A 301 16.43 -4.67 8.68
N TYR A 302 17.50 -4.22 9.35
CA TYR A 302 18.86 -4.74 9.08
C TYR A 302 19.07 -6.24 9.39
N ARG A 303 18.20 -6.86 10.21
CA ARG A 303 18.15 -8.30 10.50
C ARG A 303 17.10 -9.06 9.66
N GLY A 304 16.34 -8.34 8.82
CA GLY A 304 15.31 -8.85 7.92
C GLY A 304 15.76 -8.72 6.46
N ILE A 305 14.90 -8.13 5.59
CA ILE A 305 15.33 -7.67 4.27
C ILE A 305 15.88 -6.24 4.42
N PRO A 306 17.21 -6.03 4.37
CA PRO A 306 17.79 -4.74 4.68
C PRO A 306 17.59 -3.76 3.52
N LEU A 307 16.91 -2.63 3.78
CA LEU A 307 16.87 -1.51 2.85
C LEU A 307 17.82 -0.41 3.34
N ARG A 308 18.91 -0.21 2.59
CA ARG A 308 19.93 0.80 2.91
C ARG A 308 19.60 2.13 2.25
N LEU A 309 19.44 3.17 3.04
CA LEU A 309 19.29 4.54 2.58
C LEU A 309 20.64 5.26 2.71
N SER A 310 21.56 4.92 1.81
CA SER A 310 22.82 5.66 1.62
C SER A 310 22.55 7.04 1.03
N GLU A 311 23.54 7.93 1.03
CA GLU A 311 23.43 9.24 0.37
C GLU A 311 22.99 9.16 -1.11
N GLN A 312 23.40 8.12 -1.84
CA GLN A 312 22.95 7.90 -3.20
C GLN A 312 21.47 7.50 -3.26
N ASN A 313 21.05 6.55 -2.42
CA ASN A 313 19.68 6.07 -2.42
C ASN A 313 18.70 7.13 -1.90
N LYS A 314 19.12 7.95 -0.92
CA LYS A 314 18.37 9.11 -0.45
C LYS A 314 18.09 10.10 -1.58
N LYS A 315 19.08 10.38 -2.44
CA LYS A 315 18.88 11.26 -3.62
C LYS A 315 17.84 10.70 -4.58
N ILE A 316 17.89 9.40 -4.87
CA ILE A 316 16.90 8.72 -5.73
C ILE A 316 15.50 8.84 -5.14
N ILE A 317 15.34 8.56 -3.84
CA ILE A 317 14.04 8.67 -3.15
C ILE A 317 13.53 10.12 -3.14
N GLU A 318 14.40 11.10 -2.93
CA GLU A 318 14.01 12.51 -2.92
C GLU A 318 13.64 13.03 -4.32
N GLU A 319 14.32 12.58 -5.37
CA GLU A 319 13.92 12.82 -6.76
C GLU A 319 12.57 12.16 -7.06
N TYR A 320 12.38 10.92 -6.62
CA TYR A 320 11.11 10.21 -6.73
C TYR A 320 9.97 10.96 -6.02
N ARG A 321 10.20 11.40 -4.77
CA ARG A 321 9.24 12.14 -3.94
C ARG A 321 8.81 13.45 -4.60
N LYS A 322 9.75 14.19 -5.20
CA LYS A 322 9.45 15.40 -5.97
C LYS A 322 8.56 15.09 -7.17
N ASN A 323 8.93 14.08 -7.96
CA ASN A 323 8.16 13.65 -9.14
C ASN A 323 6.77 13.09 -8.77
N ARG A 324 6.63 12.45 -7.61
CA ARG A 324 5.36 11.95 -7.08
C ARG A 324 4.41 13.10 -6.76
N ASN A 325 4.88 14.12 -6.04
CA ASN A 325 4.08 15.30 -5.72
C ASN A 325 3.62 16.04 -6.99
N ASP A 326 4.42 16.00 -8.06
CA ASP A 326 4.03 16.53 -9.37
C ASP A 326 2.98 15.66 -10.08
N LYS A 327 2.97 14.32 -9.87
CA LYS A 327 1.98 13.39 -10.46
C LYS A 327 0.62 13.41 -9.76
N ASP A 328 0.57 13.67 -8.45
CA ASP A 328 -0.69 13.78 -7.69
C ASP A 328 -1.46 15.07 -8.03
N THR A 329 -0.80 16.06 -8.63
CA THR A 329 -1.49 17.18 -9.29
C THR A 329 -1.75 16.85 -10.77
N LYS A 330 -2.75 16.02 -11.06
CA LYS A 330 -3.15 15.72 -12.46
C LYS A 330 -3.79 16.94 -13.12
N VAL A 331 -2.96 17.84 -13.66
CA VAL A 331 -3.40 18.86 -14.61
C VAL A 331 -3.70 18.15 -15.94
N LYS A 332 -4.98 17.88 -16.21
CA LYS A 332 -5.42 17.42 -17.54
C LYS A 332 -5.75 18.64 -18.38
N GLU A 333 -5.09 18.80 -19.51
CA GLU A 333 -5.51 19.73 -20.54
C GLU A 333 -6.74 19.13 -21.23
N GLU A 334 -7.91 19.70 -20.98
CA GLU A 334 -9.17 19.30 -21.62
C GLU A 334 -9.55 20.36 -22.66
N VAL A 335 -9.65 19.95 -23.93
CA VAL A 335 -10.16 20.81 -24.99
C VAL A 335 -11.68 20.80 -24.90
N ILE A 336 -12.28 21.93 -24.54
CA ILE A 336 -13.74 22.06 -24.51
C ILE A 336 -14.26 22.03 -25.96
N GLU A 337 -15.06 21.02 -26.29
CA GLU A 337 -15.65 20.89 -27.62
C GLU A 337 -16.65 22.02 -27.90
N LYS A 338 -16.68 22.48 -29.14
CA LYS A 338 -17.58 23.56 -29.59
C LYS A 338 -19.03 23.11 -29.44
N GLY A 339 -19.79 23.81 -28.59
CA GLY A 339 -21.19 23.49 -28.27
C GLY A 339 -21.41 22.87 -26.89
N THR A 340 -20.36 22.70 -26.07
CA THR A 340 -20.49 22.27 -24.67
C THR A 340 -21.29 23.32 -23.88
N GLU A 341 -22.40 22.91 -23.27
CA GLU A 341 -23.15 23.75 -22.33
C GLU A 341 -22.54 23.66 -20.93
N ILE A 342 -22.21 24.82 -20.35
CA ILE A 342 -21.74 24.94 -18.97
C ILE A 342 -22.63 25.92 -18.22
N THR A 343 -22.89 25.64 -16.94
CA THR A 343 -23.57 26.60 -16.06
C THR A 343 -22.55 27.26 -15.16
N LEU A 344 -22.60 28.59 -15.07
CA LEU A 344 -21.70 29.38 -14.23
C LEU A 344 -22.48 30.07 -13.11
N GLY A 345 -21.94 30.03 -11.90
CA GLY A 345 -22.48 30.71 -10.73
C GLY A 345 -21.39 31.24 -9.81
N GLU A 346 -21.78 31.77 -8.66
CA GLU A 346 -20.85 32.11 -7.58
C GLU A 346 -20.82 30.97 -6.55
N PRO A 347 -19.64 30.64 -5.97
CA PRO A 347 -19.58 29.67 -4.90
C PRO A 347 -20.41 30.10 -3.69
N LYS A 348 -21.28 29.20 -3.20
CA LYS A 348 -22.08 29.44 -1.99
C LYS A 348 -21.19 29.72 -0.77
N GLU A 349 -20.05 29.04 -0.69
CA GLU A 349 -18.99 29.28 0.28
C GLU A 349 -17.72 29.70 -0.47
N TYR A 350 -17.16 30.85 -0.09
CA TYR A 350 -15.97 31.38 -0.74
C TYR A 350 -14.71 30.65 -0.24
N PRO A 351 -13.88 30.05 -1.13
CA PRO A 351 -12.70 29.28 -0.74
C PRO A 351 -11.51 30.18 -0.38
N SER A 352 -11.59 30.87 0.75
CA SER A 352 -10.63 31.90 1.17
C SER A 352 -9.19 31.39 1.26
N GLU A 353 -8.96 30.21 1.84
CA GLU A 353 -7.60 29.62 2.00
C GLU A 353 -6.94 29.33 0.65
N MET A 354 -7.70 28.77 -0.28
CA MET A 354 -7.26 28.50 -1.65
C MET A 354 -6.93 29.81 -2.38
N ILE A 355 -7.85 30.78 -2.32
CA ILE A 355 -7.67 32.06 -3.00
C ILE A 355 -6.49 32.86 -2.45
N GLU A 356 -6.26 32.86 -1.14
CA GLU A 356 -5.10 33.54 -0.56
C GLU A 356 -3.77 32.88 -0.96
N SER A 357 -3.75 31.55 -1.03
CA SER A 357 -2.59 30.79 -1.51
C SER A 357 -2.27 31.12 -2.97
N ILE A 358 -3.31 31.15 -3.82
CA ILE A 358 -3.19 31.50 -5.23
C ILE A 358 -2.76 32.96 -5.39
N LYS A 359 -3.37 33.92 -4.67
CA LYS A 359 -2.94 35.34 -4.68
C LYS A 359 -1.47 35.50 -4.29
N LYS A 360 -0.99 34.76 -3.29
CA LYS A 360 0.42 34.81 -2.85
C LYS A 360 1.36 34.34 -3.97
N TYR A 361 0.96 33.33 -4.72
CA TYR A 361 1.68 32.88 -5.91
C TYR A 361 1.62 33.95 -7.03
N MET A 362 0.43 34.41 -7.41
CA MET A 362 0.20 35.37 -8.50
C MET A 362 0.95 36.69 -8.32
N LYS A 363 1.18 37.15 -7.08
CA LYS A 363 2.00 38.34 -6.77
C LYS A 363 3.44 38.25 -7.30
N LYS A 364 3.98 37.04 -7.45
CA LYS A 364 5.34 36.80 -7.96
C LYS A 364 5.40 36.80 -9.48
N GLU A 365 4.25 36.65 -10.15
CA GLU A 365 4.16 36.45 -11.59
C GLU A 365 3.86 37.76 -12.30
N LYS A 366 4.76 38.18 -13.20
CA LYS A 366 4.63 39.46 -13.90
C LYS A 366 3.59 39.44 -15.02
N CYS A 367 3.25 38.27 -15.56
CA CYS A 367 2.36 38.09 -16.70
C CYS A 367 0.86 38.19 -16.35
N ILE A 368 0.47 38.05 -15.08
CA ILE A 368 -0.95 38.04 -14.67
C ILE A 368 -1.45 39.47 -14.44
N LYS A 369 -2.52 39.86 -15.14
CA LYS A 369 -3.19 41.15 -14.94
C LYS A 369 -4.31 41.05 -13.92
N LYS A 370 -5.23 40.11 -14.12
CA LYS A 370 -6.41 39.91 -13.28
C LYS A 370 -6.76 38.43 -13.18
N SER A 371 -7.43 38.05 -12.10
CA SER A 371 -7.98 36.70 -11.98
C SER A 371 -9.31 36.73 -11.23
N TYR A 372 -10.23 35.87 -11.66
CA TYR A 372 -11.60 35.80 -11.22
C TYR A 372 -11.94 34.37 -10.79
N LEU A 373 -12.87 34.24 -9.84
CA LEU A 373 -13.35 32.95 -9.34
C LEU A 373 -14.83 32.81 -9.66
N ARG A 374 -15.19 31.66 -10.22
CA ARG A 374 -16.57 31.23 -10.44
C ARG A 374 -16.76 29.80 -9.97
N LEU A 375 -18.01 29.41 -9.84
CA LEU A 375 -18.43 28.01 -9.77
C LEU A 375 -18.85 27.58 -11.17
N MET A 376 -18.35 26.44 -11.62
CA MET A 376 -18.77 25.82 -12.88
C MET A 376 -19.49 24.51 -12.59
N ILE A 377 -20.58 24.28 -13.32
CA ILE A 377 -21.25 22.99 -13.39
C ILE A 377 -21.26 22.55 -14.85
N LYS A 378 -20.59 21.42 -15.11
CA LYS A 378 -20.52 20.75 -16.42
C LYS A 378 -20.83 19.27 -16.19
N ASP A 379 -21.78 18.72 -16.93
CA ASP A 379 -22.17 17.30 -16.82
C ASP A 379 -22.51 16.85 -15.38
N ASN A 380 -23.20 17.73 -14.62
CA ASN A 380 -23.50 17.56 -13.18
C ASN A 380 -22.27 17.50 -12.24
N ILE A 381 -21.07 17.79 -12.74
CA ILE A 381 -19.86 17.90 -11.94
C ILE A 381 -19.63 19.37 -11.60
N GLN A 382 -19.46 19.64 -10.31
CA GLN A 382 -19.19 20.97 -9.78
C GLN A 382 -17.68 21.18 -9.57
N SER A 383 -17.17 22.33 -10.01
CA SER A 383 -15.77 22.72 -9.84
C SER A 383 -15.62 24.23 -9.57
N TYR A 384 -14.48 24.61 -9.01
CA TYR A 384 -14.04 26.00 -9.03
C TYR A 384 -13.44 26.33 -10.39
N LEU A 385 -13.91 27.40 -11.02
CA LEU A 385 -13.35 27.93 -12.25
C LEU A 385 -12.53 29.20 -11.95
N ILE A 386 -11.23 29.14 -12.23
CA ILE A 386 -10.30 30.26 -12.15
C ILE A 386 -10.07 30.79 -13.56
N ILE A 387 -10.51 32.01 -13.80
CA ILE A 387 -10.33 32.70 -15.09
C ILE A 387 -9.15 33.66 -14.94
N VAL A 388 -8.11 33.50 -15.75
CA VAL A 388 -6.86 34.25 -15.64
C VAL A 388 -6.66 35.14 -16.87
N ASP A 389 -6.58 36.45 -16.66
CA ASP A 389 -6.17 37.44 -17.67
C ASP A 389 -4.64 37.55 -17.64
N ILE A 390 -3.98 36.99 -18.64
CA ILE A 390 -2.51 36.79 -18.73
C ILE A 390 -1.95 37.33 -20.05
N GLU A 391 -0.73 37.86 -20.01
CA GLU A 391 0.12 38.09 -21.20
C GLU A 391 1.29 37.09 -21.25
N GLY A 392 1.38 36.26 -22.30
CA GLY A 392 2.51 35.36 -22.53
C GLY A 392 2.17 33.86 -22.47
N ASN A 393 3.14 33.03 -22.11
CA ASN A 393 2.97 31.56 -22.05
C ASN A 393 2.03 31.15 -20.90
N LYS A 394 0.94 30.44 -21.24
CA LYS A 394 -0.17 30.10 -20.35
C LYS A 394 0.02 28.74 -19.66
N ASP A 395 0.66 27.78 -20.32
CA ASP A 395 0.67 26.36 -19.88
C ASP A 395 1.46 26.15 -18.58
N GLU A 396 2.67 26.71 -18.51
CA GLU A 396 3.51 26.60 -17.31
C GLU A 396 2.88 27.33 -16.12
N LEU A 397 2.22 28.46 -16.38
CA LEU A 397 1.55 29.24 -15.35
C LEU A 397 0.34 28.49 -14.80
N PHE A 398 -0.52 27.94 -15.67
CA PHE A 398 -1.74 27.27 -15.25
C PHE A 398 -1.42 26.03 -14.41
N ARG A 399 -0.38 25.27 -14.76
CA ARG A 399 0.10 24.14 -13.94
C ARG A 399 0.51 24.59 -12.55
N LYS A 400 1.26 25.69 -12.44
CA LYS A 400 1.68 26.21 -11.13
C LYS A 400 0.51 26.73 -10.30
N ILE A 401 -0.47 27.39 -10.92
CA ILE A 401 -1.70 27.82 -10.24
C ILE A 401 -2.49 26.59 -9.77
N ALA A 402 -2.62 25.55 -10.60
CA ALA A 402 -3.30 24.30 -10.26
C ALA A 402 -2.65 23.61 -9.05
N ASN A 403 -1.33 23.49 -9.03
CA ASN A 403 -0.58 22.92 -7.90
C ASN A 403 -0.85 23.68 -6.60
N VAL A 404 -0.89 25.01 -6.65
CA VAL A 404 -1.18 25.83 -5.46
C VAL A 404 -2.64 25.66 -5.01
N ALA A 405 -3.57 25.55 -5.95
CA ALA A 405 -4.99 25.39 -5.70
C ALA A 405 -5.34 24.01 -5.10
N ALA A 406 -4.78 22.94 -5.65
CA ALA A 406 -5.06 21.55 -5.28
C ALA A 406 -4.83 21.28 -3.78
N ASN A 407 -3.78 21.87 -3.21
CA ASN A 407 -3.45 21.73 -1.79
C ASN A 407 -4.50 22.33 -0.83
N ASN A 408 -5.43 23.15 -1.34
CA ASN A 408 -6.37 23.92 -0.53
C ASN A 408 -7.82 23.86 -1.05
N SER A 409 -8.13 23.02 -2.04
CA SER A 409 -9.46 22.97 -2.67
C SER A 409 -10.51 22.16 -1.88
N LYS A 410 -10.10 21.53 -0.78
CA LYS A 410 -10.93 20.67 0.08
C LYS A 410 -11.65 19.55 -0.71
N GLY A 411 -10.96 18.99 -1.71
CA GLY A 411 -11.46 17.89 -2.53
C GLY A 411 -12.33 18.30 -3.72
N MET A 412 -12.60 19.60 -3.93
CA MET A 412 -13.28 20.06 -5.15
C MET A 412 -12.30 20.25 -6.31
N PHE A 413 -12.73 19.94 -7.53
CA PHE A 413 -11.96 20.17 -8.75
C PHE A 413 -11.72 21.67 -8.98
N VAL A 414 -10.58 22.00 -9.58
CA VAL A 414 -10.20 23.37 -9.93
C VAL A 414 -9.85 23.41 -11.41
N ASP A 415 -10.70 24.06 -12.20
CA ASP A 415 -10.49 24.36 -13.61
C ASP A 415 -9.84 25.73 -13.75
N ILE A 416 -8.89 25.83 -14.68
CA ILE A 416 -8.16 27.07 -14.95
C ILE A 416 -8.25 27.34 -16.44
N VAL A 417 -8.76 28.52 -16.79
CA VAL A 417 -8.92 28.95 -18.17
C VAL A 417 -8.33 30.34 -18.37
N ASP A 418 -8.03 30.64 -19.62
CA ASP A 418 -7.77 32.01 -20.03
C ASP A 418 -9.05 32.84 -20.05
N VAL A 419 -8.91 34.16 -19.96
CA VAL A 419 -10.02 35.10 -20.12
C VAL A 419 -10.59 35.08 -21.54
N ASP A 420 -9.78 34.72 -22.56
CA ASP A 420 -10.20 34.60 -23.95
C ASP A 420 -11.37 33.60 -24.09
N GLY A 421 -12.55 34.09 -24.49
CA GLY A 421 -13.78 33.29 -24.61
C GLY A 421 -14.65 33.23 -23.34
N PHE A 422 -14.22 33.87 -22.25
CA PHE A 422 -14.94 33.97 -20.97
C PHE A 422 -15.23 35.43 -20.56
N GLU A 423 -15.00 36.40 -21.44
CA GLU A 423 -15.06 37.84 -21.15
C GLU A 423 -16.45 38.28 -20.64
N ASP A 424 -17.51 37.75 -21.24
CA ASP A 424 -18.89 38.06 -20.83
C ASP A 424 -19.21 37.52 -19.44
N THR A 425 -18.59 36.40 -19.06
CA THR A 425 -18.83 35.74 -17.78
C THR A 425 -18.28 36.58 -16.62
N ILE A 426 -17.20 37.34 -16.84
CA ILE A 426 -16.54 38.10 -15.77
C ILE A 426 -17.08 39.53 -15.58
N LYS A 427 -18.00 40.01 -16.44
CA LYS A 427 -18.51 41.40 -16.39
C LYS A 427 -19.23 41.76 -15.09
N SER A 428 -19.87 40.78 -14.46
CA SER A 428 -20.69 40.99 -13.26
C SER A 428 -19.96 40.68 -11.95
N ILE A 429 -18.65 40.37 -11.98
CA ILE A 429 -17.89 39.93 -10.80
C ILE A 429 -16.60 40.72 -10.64
N GLU A 430 -16.19 40.92 -9.39
CA GLU A 430 -14.90 41.54 -9.10
C GLU A 430 -13.74 40.52 -9.18
N PRO A 431 -12.57 40.93 -9.71
CA PRO A 431 -11.41 40.06 -9.70
C PRO A 431 -10.91 39.85 -8.27
N PHE A 432 -10.69 38.60 -7.86
CA PHE A 432 -10.05 38.32 -6.59
C PHE A 432 -8.58 38.77 -6.61
N TYR A 433 -7.93 38.75 -7.77
CA TYR A 433 -6.57 39.26 -7.95
C TYR A 433 -6.55 40.31 -9.04
N LYS A 434 -5.96 41.48 -8.75
CA LYS A 434 -5.66 42.52 -9.73
C LYS A 434 -4.25 43.02 -9.46
N LYS A 435 -3.38 42.93 -10.47
CA LYS A 435 -2.02 43.41 -10.36
C LYS A 435 -2.03 44.93 -10.14
N LYS A 436 -1.44 45.38 -9.03
CA LYS A 436 -1.21 46.81 -8.79
C LYS A 436 -0.11 47.28 -9.74
N ARG A 437 -0.40 48.25 -10.61
CA ARG A 437 0.66 49.02 -11.29
C ARG A 437 1.34 49.86 -10.20
N PHE A 438 2.68 49.80 -10.13
CA PHE A 438 3.44 50.73 -9.30
C PHE A 438 3.08 52.17 -9.73
N GLY A 439 2.52 52.94 -8.81
CA GLY A 439 2.28 54.37 -9.00
C GLY A 439 3.58 55.14 -8.79
N LEU A 440 4.24 55.49 -9.89
CA LEU A 440 4.84 56.82 -10.01
C LEU A 440 3.73 57.68 -10.62
N PHE A 441 3.48 58.87 -10.08
CA PHE A 441 2.34 59.78 -10.31
C PHE A 441 1.14 59.58 -9.35
N SER A 442 1.36 60.00 -8.10
CA SER A 442 0.44 60.87 -7.34
C SER A 442 1.30 61.82 -6.52
#